data_AF-A0A1Q4R028-F1
#
_entry.id   AF-A0A1Q4R028-F1
#
_cell.length_a   1.000
_cell.length_b   1.000
_cell.length_c   1.000
_cell.angle_alpha   90.00
_cell.angle_beta   90.00
_cell.angle_gamma   90.00
#
_symmetry.space_group_name_H-M   'P 1'
#
loop_
_entity.id
_entity.type
_entity.pdbx_description
1 polymer ?
#
loop_
_entity_poly.entity_id
_entity_poly.type
_entity_poly.pdbx_seq_one_letter_code
_entity_poly.pdbx_strand_id
1 'polypeptide(L)' 'MRDRAELNSLFGRGIVEKAIARRFAVCQWEKSSVQNQTEVIRAIQDLEPLLQSPRDAVAYCQGLSTDVRDCLIISLL' A
#
# COMPACT_ATOMS: atom_id res chain seq x y z
N MET A 1 -1.98 12.49 -3.18
CA MET A 1 -3.17 11.64 -3.45
C MET A 1 -3.07 11.15 -4.87
N ARG A 2 -3.05 9.83 -5.07
CA ARG A 2 -3.00 9.17 -6.39
C ARG A 2 -4.42 8.83 -6.82
N ASP A 3 -4.67 8.87 -8.13
CA ASP A 3 -5.96 8.44 -8.65
C ASP A 3 -6.15 6.93 -8.46
N ARG A 4 -7.41 6.51 -8.28
CA ARG A 4 -7.80 5.11 -8.15
C ARG A 4 -7.38 4.28 -9.36
N ALA A 5 -7.33 4.87 -10.56
CA ALA A 5 -6.81 4.18 -11.75
C ALA A 5 -5.32 3.82 -11.61
N GLU A 6 -4.50 4.71 -11.05
CA GLU A 6 -3.08 4.44 -10.80
C GLU A 6 -2.90 3.35 -9.75
N LEU A 7 -3.67 3.40 -8.66
CA LEU A 7 -3.64 2.37 -7.62
C LEU A 7 -4.07 1.00 -8.16
N ASN A 8 -5.09 0.97 -9.02
CA ASN A 8 -5.50 -0.26 -9.69
C ASN A 8 -4.40 -0.82 -10.59
N SER A 9 -3.61 0.04 -11.25
CA SER A 9 -2.47 -0.38 -12.07
C SER A 9 -1.34 -0.96 -11.22
N LEU A 10 -1.04 -0.34 -10.07
CA LEU A 10 0.06 -0.74 -9.18
C LEU A 10 -0.25 -2.02 -8.37
N PHE A 11 -1.47 -2.12 -7.85
CA PHE A 11 -1.85 -3.16 -6.88
C PHE A 11 -2.85 -4.18 -7.43
N GLY A 12 -3.51 -3.88 -8.55
CA GLY A 12 -4.62 -4.67 -9.07
C GLY A 12 -5.95 -4.30 -8.41
N ARG A 13 -6.99 -4.17 -9.24
CA ARG A 13 -8.33 -3.70 -8.84
C ARG A 13 -8.92 -4.44 -7.64
N GLY A 14 -8.87 -5.77 -7.64
CA GLY A 14 -9.43 -6.59 -6.55
C GLY A 14 -8.73 -6.38 -5.21
N ILE A 15 -7.41 -6.10 -5.23
CA ILE A 15 -6.65 -5.80 -4.01
C ILE A 15 -7.04 -4.42 -3.48
N VAL A 16 -7.13 -3.42 -4.37
CA VAL A 16 -7.56 -2.06 -4.00
C VAL A 16 -8.96 -2.05 -3.38
N GLU A 17 -9.92 -2.74 -4.00
CA GLU A 17 -11.28 -2.85 -3.46
C GLU A 17 -11.31 -3.54 -2.09
N LYS A 18 -10.52 -4.61 -1.91
CA LYS A 18 -10.42 -5.32 -0.63
C LYS A 18 -9.80 -4.46 0.46
N ALA A 19 -8.74 -3.71 0.15
CA ALA A 19 -8.10 -2.79 1.09
C ALA A 19 -9.08 -1.70 1.56
N ILE A 20 -9.81 -1.09 0.61
CA ILE A 20 -10.85 -0.09 0.92
C ILE A 20 -11.94 -0.68 1.82
N ALA A 21 -12.44 -1.89 1.51
CA ALA A 21 -13.45 -2.56 2.31
C ALA A 21 -12.98 -2.85 3.76
N ARG A 22 -11.67 -3.05 3.95
CA ARG A 22 -11.04 -3.33 5.26
C ARG A 22 -10.42 -2.09 5.91
N ARG A 23 -10.63 -0.88 5.38
CA ARG A 23 -9.94 0.36 5.80
C ARG A 23 -9.87 0.52 7.32
N PHE A 24 -10.99 0.33 8.02
CA PHE A 24 -11.02 0.45 9.48
C PHE A 24 -10.07 -0.54 10.18
N ALA A 25 -10.13 -1.82 9.81
CA ALA A 25 -9.30 -2.85 10.41
C ALA A 25 -7.81 -2.64 10.09
N VAL A 26 -7.50 -2.21 8.87
CA VAL A 26 -6.13 -1.90 8.42
C VAL A 26 -5.56 -0.72 9.22
N CYS A 27 -6.31 0.36 9.40
CA CYS A 27 -5.88 1.50 10.22
C CYS A 27 -5.71 1.13 11.71
N GLN A 28 -6.51 0.19 12.24
CA GLN A 28 -6.33 -0.31 13.60
C GLN A 28 -5.06 -1.16 13.71
N TRP A 29 -4.81 -2.04 12.73
CA TRP A 29 -3.59 -2.84 12.66
C TRP A 29 -2.35 -1.96 12.60
N GLU A 30 -2.33 -0.94 11.74
CA GLU A 30 -1.23 0.01 11.63
C GLU A 30 -0.92 0.66 12.99
N LYS A 31 -1.96 1.12 13.70
CA LYS A 31 -1.83 1.81 15.00
C LYS A 31 -1.60 0.88 16.19
N SER A 32 -1.74 -0.43 16.00
CA SER A 32 -1.61 -1.40 17.10
C SER A 32 -0.17 -1.54 17.60
N SER A 33 0.84 -1.17 16.79
CA SER A 33 2.23 -1.17 17.22
C SER A 33 3.08 -0.14 16.47
N VAL A 34 4.12 0.38 17.14
CA VAL A 34 5.14 1.26 16.51
C VAL A 34 5.88 0.53 15.39
N GLN A 35 6.05 -0.79 15.51
CA GLN A 35 6.69 -1.61 14.50
C GLN A 35 5.89 -1.61 13.19
N ASN A 36 4.58 -1.80 13.25
CA ASN A 36 3.71 -1.79 12.07
C ASN A 36 3.74 -0.42 11.38
N GLN A 37 3.64 0.67 12.15
CA GLN A 37 3.78 2.03 11.61
C GLN A 37 5.13 2.21 10.91
N THR A 38 6.21 1.75 11.53
CA THR A 38 7.56 1.84 10.96
C THR A 38 7.68 1.06 9.65
N GLU A 39 7.08 -0.13 9.57
CA GLU A 39 7.06 -0.95 8.37
C GLU A 39 6.30 -0.26 7.23
N VAL A 40 5.14 0.34 7.51
CA VAL A 40 4.36 1.10 6.52
C VAL A 40 5.11 2.34 6.05
N ILE A 41 5.74 3.10 6.95
CA ILE A 41 6.51 4.30 6.59
C ILE A 41 7.69 3.93 5.69
N ARG A 42 8.45 2.88 6.05
CA ARG A 42 9.53 2.38 5.19
C ARG A 42 8.99 1.95 3.84
N ALA A 43 7.84 1.27 3.83
CA ALA A 43 7.28 0.81 2.58
C ALA A 43 6.87 1.94 1.64
N ILE A 44 6.38 3.07 2.18
CA ILE A 44 6.11 4.30 1.43
C ILE A 44 7.41 4.90 0.88
N GLN A 45 8.43 5.03 1.72
CA GLN A 45 9.72 5.61 1.35
C GLN A 45 10.44 4.81 0.26
N ASP A 46 10.38 3.48 0.34
CA ASP A 46 10.98 2.57 -0.63
C ASP A 46 10.19 2.54 -1.95
N LEU A 47 8.85 2.72 -1.90
CA LEU A 47 8.01 2.78 -3.09
C LEU A 47 8.23 4.07 -3.88
N GLU A 48 8.40 5.22 -3.21
CA GLU A 48 8.51 6.53 -3.83
C GLU A 48 9.51 6.63 -5.00
N PRO A 49 10.78 6.18 -4.88
CA PRO A 49 11.73 6.19 -6.00
C PRO A 49 11.35 5.21 -7.12
N LEU A 50 10.63 4.14 -6.81
CA LEU A 50 10.24 3.11 -7.79
C LEU A 50 9.08 3.55 -8.68
N LEU A 51 8.33 4.59 -8.31
CA LEU A 51 7.16 5.05 -9.06
C LEU A 51 7.50 5.59 -10.46
N GLN A 52 8.77 5.87 -10.74
CA GLN A 52 9.28 6.20 -12.08
C GLN A 52 9.38 4.96 -13.00
N SER A 53 9.37 3.75 -12.43
CA SER A 53 9.42 2.47 -13.13
C SER A 53 8.20 1.63 -12.75
N PRO A 54 7.12 1.63 -13.57
CA PRO A 54 5.90 0.90 -13.25
C PRO A 54 6.13 -0.58 -12.96
N ARG A 55 7.10 -1.21 -13.64
CA ARG A 55 7.45 -2.62 -13.42
C ARG A 55 8.05 -2.85 -12.03
N ASP A 56 8.97 -2.01 -11.61
CA ASP A 56 9.67 -2.17 -10.34
C ASP A 56 8.76 -1.82 -9.16
N ALA A 57 7.92 -0.79 -9.32
CA ALA A 57 6.88 -0.44 -8.35
C ALA A 57 5.89 -1.60 -8.14
N VAL A 58 5.42 -2.23 -9.22
CA VAL A 58 4.51 -3.39 -9.13
C VAL A 58 5.22 -4.58 -8.46
N ALA A 59 6.44 -4.91 -8.87
CA ALA A 59 7.20 -6.01 -8.29
C ALA A 59 7.44 -5.80 -6.79
N TYR A 60 7.79 -4.59 -6.40
CA TYR A 60 7.95 -4.20 -4.99
C TYR A 60 6.63 -4.37 -4.22
N CYS A 61 5.53 -3.78 -4.70
CA CYS A 61 4.22 -3.89 -4.05
C CYS A 61 3.72 -5.34 -3.93
N GLN A 62 4.08 -6.23 -4.86
CA GLN A 62 3.74 -7.65 -4.79
C GLN A 62 4.54 -8.42 -3.74
N GLY A 63 5.75 -7.97 -3.40
CA GLY A 63 6.60 -8.55 -2.37
C GLY A 63 6.21 -8.18 -0.94
N LEU A 64 5.34 -7.18 -0.76
CA LEU A 64 4.91 -6.72 0.56
C LEU A 64 3.89 -7.66 1.21
N SER A 65 3.89 -7.67 2.54
CA SER A 65 2.84 -8.33 3.31
C SER A 65 1.47 -7.71 3.00
N THR A 66 0.40 -8.49 3.19
CA THR A 66 -0.96 -8.03 2.84
C THR A 66 -1.35 -6.79 3.65
N ASP A 67 -1.03 -6.74 4.94
CA ASP A 67 -1.43 -5.62 5.79
C ASP A 67 -0.65 -4.33 5.44
N VAL A 68 0.65 -4.42 5.14
CA VAL A 68 1.45 -3.27 4.68
C VAL A 68 0.97 -2.77 3.33
N ARG A 69 0.68 -3.68 2.39
CA ARG A 69 0.14 -3.33 1.08
C ARG A 69 -1.23 -2.67 1.19
N ASP A 70 -2.12 -3.19 2.04
CA ASP A 70 -3.43 -2.60 2.28
C ASP A 70 -3.27 -1.20 2.90
N CYS A 71 -2.34 -1.01 3.85
CA CYS A 71 -1.99 0.31 4.41
C CYS A 71 -1.48 1.28 3.34
N LEU A 72 -0.59 0.84 2.46
CA LEU A 72 -0.08 1.66 1.36
C LEU A 72 -1.20 2.14 0.44
N ILE A 73 -2.11 1.24 0.06
CA ILE A 73 -3.26 1.58 -0.77
C ILE A 73 -4.11 2.64 -0.07
N ILE A 74 -4.41 2.48 1.23
CA ILE A 74 -5.22 3.45 1.98
C ILE A 74 -4.52 4.80 2.15
N SER A 75 -3.20 4.82 2.34
CA SER A 75 -2.43 6.06 2.52
C SER A 75 -2.20 6.84 1.23
N LEU A 76 -2.23 6.17 0.08
CA LEU A 76 -2.04 6.80 -1.23
C LEU A 76 -3.35 7.29 -1.87
N LEU A 77 -4.50 6.79 -1.40
CA LEU A 77 -5.85 7.15 -1.85
C LEU A 77 -6.27 8.54 -1.34
#